data_AF-A0A645GF84-F1
#
_entry.id   AF-A0A645GF84-F1
#
_cell.length_a   1.000
_cell.length_b   1.000
_cell.length_c   1.000
_cell.angle_alpha   90.00
_cell.angle_beta   90.00
_cell.angle_gamma   90.00
#
_symmetry.space_group_name_H-M   'P 1'
#
loop_
_entity.id
_entity.type
_entity.pdbx_description
1 polymer ?
#
loop_
_entity_poly.entity_id
_entity_poly.type
_entity_poly.pdbx_seq_one_letter_code
_entity_poly.pdbx_strand_id
1 'polypeptide(L)' 'MDFLIRPIEIGDGKGINELRRMPGVFENILGIPSERVKGNEDFIMNMDSNRHQF' A
#
# COMPACT_ATOMS: atom_id res chain seq x y z
N MET A 1 -3.30 13.26 -20.59
CA MET A 1 -4.06 13.23 -19.32
C MET A 1 -3.05 13.54 -18.25
N ASP A 2 -3.23 14.66 -17.57
CA ASP A 2 -2.23 15.15 -16.63
C ASP A 2 -2.59 14.62 -15.24
N PHE A 3 -1.87 13.58 -14.81
CA PHE A 3 -2.01 13.00 -13.48
C PHE A 3 -0.94 13.60 -12.58
N LEU A 4 -1.36 14.15 -11.44
CA LEU A 4 -0.46 14.50 -10.35
C LEU A 4 -0.46 13.35 -9.35
N ILE A 5 0.63 12.58 -9.31
CA ILE A 5 0.84 11.56 -8.29
C ILE A 5 1.53 12.24 -7.10
N ARG A 6 0.84 12.29 -5.96
CA ARG A 6 1.41 12.80 -4.71
C ARG A 6 2.10 11.69 -3.90
N PRO A 7 3.01 12.02 -2.98
CA PRO A 7 3.55 11.06 -2.01
C PRO A 7 2.45 10.42 -1.15
N ILE A 8 2.75 9.22 -0.64
CA ILE A 8 1.90 8.49 0.30
C ILE A 8 1.88 9.22 1.65
N GLU A 9 0.70 9.32 2.23
CA GLU A 9 0.45 9.86 3.57
C GLU A 9 -0.09 8.77 4.50
N ILE A 10 0.04 8.98 5.82
CA ILE A 10 -0.42 8.02 6.85
C ILE A 10 -1.90 7.65 6.68
N GLY A 11 -2.73 8.58 6.18
CA GLY A 11 -4.16 8.36 5.94
C GLY A 11 -4.49 7.46 4.73
N ASP A 12 -3.52 7.12 3.89
CA ASP A 12 -3.76 6.37 2.65
C ASP A 12 -3.90 4.86 2.86
N GLY A 13 -3.71 4.36 4.09
CA GLY A 13 -3.70 2.93 4.41
C GLY A 13 -4.92 2.17 3.89
N LYS A 14 -6.11 2.78 3.93
CA LYS A 14 -7.34 2.17 3.42
C LYS A 14 -7.31 1.98 1.89
N GLY A 15 -6.96 3.04 1.14
CA GLY A 15 -6.91 2.97 -0.32
C GLY A 15 -5.82 2.03 -0.82
N ILE A 16 -4.68 2.01 -0.15
CA ILE A 16 -3.60 1.07 -0.42
C ILE A 16 -4.05 -0.37 -0.13
N ASN A 17 -4.76 -0.61 0.97
CA ASN A 17 -5.32 -1.95 1.26
C ASN A 17 -6.33 -2.43 0.22
N GLU A 18 -7.19 -1.54 -0.26
CA GLU A 18 -8.15 -1.88 -1.31
C GLU A 18 -7.41 -2.29 -2.58
N LEU A 19 -6.42 -1.51 -3.03
CA LEU A 19 -5.62 -1.79 -4.21
C LEU A 19 -4.83 -3.10 -4.10
N ARG A 20 -4.13 -3.30 -2.97
CA ARG A 20 -3.29 -4.49 -2.73
C ARG A 20 -4.09 -5.78 -2.61
N ARG A 21 -5.40 -5.72 -2.38
CA ARG A 21 -6.30 -6.88 -2.31
C ARG A 21 -7.10 -7.11 -3.59
N MET A 22 -6.96 -6.25 -4.60
CA MET A 22 -7.63 -6.43 -5.88
C MET A 22 -7.13 -7.73 -6.55
N PRO A 23 -8.03 -8.55 -7.12
CA PRO A 23 -7.63 -9.68 -7.96
C PRO A 23 -6.76 -9.22 -9.11
N GLY A 24 -5.69 -9.97 -9.38
CA GLY A 24 -4.62 -9.61 -10.30
C GLY A 24 -3.52 -8.73 -9.69
N VAL A 25 -3.76 -8.01 -8.59
CA VAL A 25 -2.70 -7.23 -7.93
C VAL A 25 -2.00 -8.07 -6.89
N PHE A 26 -2.74 -8.65 -5.94
CA PHE A 26 -2.14 -9.39 -4.82
C PHE A 26 -1.32 -10.59 -5.31
N GLU A 27 -1.73 -11.25 -6.39
CA GLU A 27 -1.02 -12.38 -6.99
C GLU A 27 0.35 -11.97 -7.53
N ASN A 28 0.45 -10.75 -8.07
CA ASN A 28 1.68 -10.23 -8.68
C ASN A 28 2.66 -9.66 -7.64
N ILE A 29 2.14 -9.18 -6.50
CA ILE A 29 2.98 -8.65 -5.40
C ILE A 29 3.19 -9.66 -4.28
N LEU A 30 2.75 -10.91 -4.45
CA LEU A 30 2.72 -11.95 -3.40
C LEU A 30 2.01 -11.46 -2.12
N GLY A 31 0.97 -10.64 -2.31
CA GLY A 31 0.16 -10.03 -1.28
C GLY A 31 -0.81 -11.02 -0.64
N ILE A 32 -1.30 -10.66 0.53
CA ILE A 32 -2.23 -11.48 1.31
C ILE A 32 -3.67 -11.01 1.02
N PRO A 33 -4.57 -11.85 0.48
CA PRO A 33 -5.96 -11.44 0.19
C PRO A 33 -6.75 -10.97 1.42
N SER A 34 -6.34 -11.43 2.61
CA SER A 34 -6.91 -11.09 3.91
C SER A 34 -6.13 -9.99 4.66
N GLU A 35 -5.22 -9.27 3.98
CA GLU A 35 -4.44 -8.16 4.55
C GLU A 35 -5.36 -7.14 5.25
N ARG A 36 -5.02 -6.79 6.50
CA ARG A 36 -5.81 -5.86 7.32
C ARG A 36 -5.36 -4.42 7.03
N VAL A 37 -6.31 -3.49 7.04
CA VAL A 37 -6.02 -2.04 6.88
C VAL A 37 -4.93 -1.57 7.84
N LYS A 38 -5.01 -1.97 9.11
CA LYS A 38 -4.00 -1.64 10.13
C LYS A 38 -2.58 -2.06 9.72
N GLY A 39 -2.40 -3.20 9.06
CA GLY A 39 -1.08 -3.63 8.60
C GLY A 39 -0.48 -2.68 7.56
N ASN A 40 -1.32 -2.09 6.72
CA ASN A 40 -0.88 -1.09 5.75
C ASN A 40 -0.65 0.29 6.41
N GLU A 41 -1.48 0.68 7.38
CA GLU A 41 -1.22 1.89 8.17
C GLU A 41 0.12 1.78 8.91
N ASP A 42 0.35 0.65 9.59
CA ASP A 42 1.61 0.37 10.28
C ASP A 42 2.78 0.33 9.30
N PHE A 43 2.61 -0.24 8.09
CA PHE A 43 3.63 -0.21 7.03
C PHE A 43 3.99 1.21 6.62
N ILE A 44 2.99 2.08 6.41
CA ILE A 44 3.21 3.46 5.99
C ILE A 44 3.88 4.27 7.10
N MET A 45 3.45 4.10 8.36
CA MET A 45 4.06 4.79 9.50
C MET A 45 5.55 4.44 9.68
N ASN A 46 5.94 3.22 9.29
CA ASN A 46 7.31 2.72 9.42
C ASN A 46 8.10 2.80 8.11
N MET A 47 7.65 3.61 7.14
CA MET A 47 8.38 3.87 5.91
C MET A 47 9.52 4.87 6.21
N ASP A 48 10.72 4.34 6.43
CA ASP A 48 11.93 5.13 6.64
C ASP A 48 12.86 5.09 5.41
N SER A 49 13.98 5.81 5.47
CA SER A 49 14.96 5.90 4.38
C SER A 49 15.62 4.57 4.00
N ASN A 50 15.53 3.55 4.86
CA ASN A 50 16.16 2.25 4.67
C ASN A 50 15.16 1.18 4.20
N ARG A 51 13.87 1.51 4.09
CA ARG A 51 12.88 0.62 3.47
C ARG A 51 12.86 0.84 1.96
N HIS A 52 13.45 -0.12 1.24
CA HIS A 52 13.45 -0.18 -0.23
C HIS A 52 12.39 -1.13 -0.82
N GLN A 53 11.47 -1.64 0.00
CA GLN A 53 10.34 -2.44 -0.50
C GLN A 53 9.24 -1.49 -0.98
N PHE A 54 9.11 -1.40 -2.30
CA PHE A 54 8.04 -0.72 -3.03
C PHE A 54 6.79 -1.61 -3.10
#